data_AF-A0A9X8VJS4-F1
#
_entry.id   AF-A0A9X8VJS4-F1
#
_cell.length_a   1.000
_cell.length_b   1.000
_cell.length_c   1.000
_cell.angle_alpha   90.00
_cell.angle_beta   90.00
_cell.angle_gamma   90.00
#
_symmetry.space_group_name_H-M   'P 1'
#
loop_
_entity.id
_entity.type
_entity.pdbx_description
1 polymer ?
#
loop_
_entity_poly.entity_id
_entity_poly.type
_entity_poly.pdbx_seq_one_letter_code
_entity_poly.pdbx_strand_id
1 'polypeptide(L)'
;GFTLAWLSIFGNTAISLVLEGGQAILGQVAQSDPPMAVFKLFEYLPYTQLTAGFVVAISFVLFLTPVDSGTLMIANLSCQGGSAHDDAPAWLRVFWAAVTTLICAGLLYAGSFSAMQTAVVLCGLPFSAVIVLYMVSLRKDLRGYAMTPALP
;
A
#
# COMPACT_ATOMS: atom_id res chain seq x y z
N GLY A 1 7.69 -13.10 -8.32
CA GLY A 1 7.04 -13.44 -9.59
C GLY A 1 6.29 -12.23 -10.14
N PHE A 2 5.07 -11.99 -9.66
CA PHE A 2 4.18 -10.93 -10.16
C PHE A 2 4.82 -9.54 -10.22
N THR A 3 5.41 -9.03 -9.13
CA THR A 3 6.01 -7.67 -9.11
C THR A 3 7.14 -7.52 -10.12
N LEU A 4 7.95 -8.57 -10.30
CA LEU A 4 9.02 -8.56 -11.31
C LEU A 4 8.43 -8.53 -12.72
N ALA A 5 7.42 -9.36 -12.99
CA ALA A 5 6.72 -9.34 -14.27
C ALA A 5 6.08 -7.98 -14.56
N TRP A 6 5.44 -7.37 -13.56
CA TRP A 6 4.83 -6.04 -13.67
C TRP A 6 5.86 -4.97 -14.03
N LEU A 7 6.96 -4.90 -13.27
CA LEU A 7 8.04 -3.94 -13.51
C LEU A 7 8.73 -4.19 -14.85
N SER A 8 8.95 -5.44 -15.23
CA SER A 8 9.55 -5.79 -16.52
C SER A 8 8.65 -5.48 -17.70
N ILE A 9 7.34 -5.63 -17.59
CA ILE A 9 6.42 -5.33 -18.70
C ILE A 9 6.22 -3.81 -18.77
N PHE A 10 5.61 -3.19 -17.76
CA PHE A 10 5.23 -1.77 -17.82
C PHE A 10 6.42 -0.83 -17.67
N GLY A 11 7.38 -1.17 -16.79
CA GLY A 11 8.57 -0.35 -16.58
C GLY A 11 9.49 -0.36 -17.79
N ASN A 12 9.76 -1.52 -18.39
CA ASN A 12 10.58 -1.58 -19.60
C ASN A 12 9.91 -0.88 -20.78
N THR A 13 8.59 -1.04 -20.97
CA THR A 13 7.84 -0.33 -22.02
C THR A 13 7.90 1.19 -21.83
N ALA A 14 7.76 1.69 -20.60
CA ALA A 14 7.88 3.12 -20.32
C ALA A 14 9.29 3.64 -20.64
N ILE A 15 10.32 2.90 -20.23
CA ILE A 15 11.72 3.27 -20.47
C ILE A 15 12.04 3.25 -21.97
N SER A 16 11.62 2.22 -22.72
CA SER A 16 11.86 2.15 -24.16
C SER A 16 11.15 3.28 -24.92
N LEU A 17 9.93 3.66 -24.52
CA LEU A 17 9.21 4.80 -25.10
C LEU A 17 9.93 6.14 -24.89
N VAL A 18 10.57 6.33 -23.73
CA VAL A 18 11.34 7.54 -23.41
C VAL A 18 12.69 7.57 -24.13
N LEU A 19 13.45 6.46 -24.08
CA LEU A 19 14.81 6.40 -24.61
C LEU A 19 14.88 6.20 -26.13
N GLU A 20 14.03 5.33 -26.68
CA GLU A 20 14.05 4.96 -28.09
C GLU A 20 12.91 5.62 -28.88
N GLY A 21 11.74 5.74 -28.25
CA GLY A 21 10.53 6.33 -28.88
C GLY A 21 10.46 7.86 -28.87
N GLY A 22 11.44 8.55 -28.28
CA GLY A 22 11.52 10.01 -28.24
C GLY A 22 10.43 10.70 -27.41
N GLN A 23 9.66 9.97 -26.60
CA GLN A 23 8.53 10.51 -25.83
C GLN A 23 9.00 11.16 -24.51
N ALA A 24 9.74 12.27 -24.62
CA ALA A 24 10.28 13.00 -23.46
C ALA A 24 9.19 13.48 -22.48
N ILE A 25 7.97 13.73 -22.97
CA ILE A 25 6.81 14.13 -22.16
C ILE A 25 6.48 13.06 -21.11
N LEU A 26 6.55 11.78 -21.47
CA LEU A 26 6.30 10.68 -20.53
C LEU A 26 7.30 10.70 -19.37
N GLY A 27 8.58 10.93 -19.66
CA GLY A 27 9.64 11.03 -18.66
C GLY A 27 9.55 12.29 -17.78
N GLN A 28 9.02 13.39 -18.33
CA GLN A 28 8.75 14.61 -17.55
C GLN A 28 7.58 14.42 -16.59
N VAL A 29 6.45 13.88 -17.07
CA VAL A 29 5.27 13.61 -16.23
C VAL A 29 5.61 12.61 -15.14
N ALA A 30 6.42 11.58 -15.42
CA ALA A 30 6.87 10.63 -14.40
C ALA A 30 7.63 11.28 -13.23
N GLN A 31 8.25 12.45 -13.44
CA GLN A 31 8.96 13.19 -12.40
C GLN A 31 8.10 14.28 -11.74
N SER A 32 7.29 15.01 -12.52
CA SER A 32 6.50 16.13 -12.01
C SER A 32 5.14 15.72 -11.45
N ASP A 33 4.51 14.69 -12.02
CA ASP A 33 3.21 14.15 -11.61
C ASP A 33 3.20 12.61 -11.71
N PRO A 34 3.88 11.92 -10.78
CA PRO A 34 3.98 10.45 -10.79
C PRO A 34 2.61 9.73 -10.86
N PRO A 35 1.54 10.19 -10.18
CA PRO A 35 0.20 9.61 -10.33
C PRO A 35 -0.31 9.56 -11.79
N MET A 36 0.05 10.54 -12.62
CA MET A 36 -0.38 10.59 -14.03
C MET A 36 0.49 9.76 -14.98
N ALA A 37 1.65 9.29 -14.54
CA ALA A 37 2.62 8.59 -15.39
C ALA A 37 2.04 7.34 -16.06
N VAL A 38 1.24 6.55 -15.33
CA VAL A 38 0.61 5.33 -15.86
C VAL A 38 -0.45 5.65 -16.92
N PHE A 39 -1.23 6.70 -16.71
CA PHE A 39 -2.22 7.13 -17.69
C PHE A 39 -1.55 7.68 -18.96
N LYS A 40 -0.47 8.46 -18.80
CA LYS A 40 0.35 8.91 -19.92
C LYS A 40 1.04 7.77 -20.66
N LEU A 41 1.45 6.71 -19.99
CA LEU A 41 1.97 5.51 -20.64
C LEU A 41 0.91 4.87 -21.55
N PHE A 42 -0.35 4.78 -21.10
CA PHE A 42 -1.43 4.17 -21.88
C PHE A 42 -1.90 5.00 -23.07
N GLU A 43 -1.66 6.31 -23.10
CA GLU A 43 -1.89 7.15 -24.29
C GLU A 43 -1.04 6.69 -25.49
N TYR A 44 0.09 6.04 -25.24
CA TYR A 44 0.98 5.50 -26.27
C TYR A 44 0.72 4.03 -26.63
N LEU A 45 -0.24 3.39 -25.97
CA LEU A 45 -0.62 1.99 -26.22
C LEU A 45 -1.97 1.93 -26.95
N PRO A 46 -2.19 0.92 -27.81
CA PRO A 46 -3.48 0.75 -28.49
C PRO A 46 -4.62 0.54 -27.47
N TYR A 47 -5.82 1.04 -27.79
CA TYR A 47 -7.03 0.94 -26.95
C TYR A 47 -6.98 1.70 -25.60
N THR A 48 -6.35 2.88 -25.56
CA THR A 48 -6.18 3.74 -24.37
C THR A 48 -7.44 3.90 -23.51
N GLN A 49 -8.62 4.15 -24.11
CA GLN A 49 -9.84 4.38 -23.32
C GLN A 49 -10.29 3.14 -22.54
N LEU A 50 -10.15 1.95 -23.14
CA LEU A 50 -10.49 0.68 -22.50
C LEU A 50 -9.49 0.34 -21.38
N THR A 51 -8.19 0.48 -21.66
CA THR A 51 -7.13 0.17 -20.69
C THR A 51 -7.14 1.15 -19.51
N ALA A 52 -7.33 2.45 -19.76
CA ALA A 52 -7.47 3.45 -18.70
C ALA A 52 -8.70 3.18 -17.82
N GLY A 53 -9.86 2.87 -18.42
CA GLY A 53 -11.06 2.52 -17.66
C GLY A 53 -10.87 1.27 -16.79
N PHE A 54 -10.20 0.24 -17.34
CA PHE A 54 -9.87 -0.97 -16.59
C PHE A 54 -8.92 -0.69 -15.42
N VAL A 55 -7.91 0.17 -15.62
CA VAL A 55 -6.97 0.54 -14.56
C VAL A 55 -7.64 1.35 -13.45
N VAL A 56 -8.59 2.23 -13.76
CA VAL A 56 -9.38 2.91 -12.74
C VAL A 56 -10.19 1.90 -11.91
N ALA A 57 -10.87 0.97 -12.57
CA ALA A 57 -11.68 -0.06 -11.89
C ALA A 57 -10.83 -0.96 -10.99
N ILE A 58 -9.69 -1.48 -11.48
CA ILE A 58 -8.82 -2.35 -10.69
C ILE A 58 -8.13 -1.58 -9.55
N SER A 59 -7.75 -0.31 -9.77
CA SER A 59 -7.15 0.53 -8.72
C SER A 59 -8.14 0.76 -7.59
N PHE A 60 -9.42 0.99 -7.91
CA PHE A 60 -10.47 1.12 -6.91
C PHE A 60 -10.63 -0.16 -6.07
N VAL A 61 -10.70 -1.33 -6.71
CA VAL A 61 -10.81 -2.62 -6.00
C VAL A 61 -9.57 -2.91 -5.16
N LEU A 62 -8.36 -2.68 -5.70
CA LEU A 62 -7.10 -2.85 -4.98
C LEU A 62 -6.92 -1.85 -3.84
N PHE A 63 -7.63 -0.73 -3.87
CA PHE A 63 -7.65 0.23 -2.77
C PHE A 63 -8.62 -0.19 -1.65
N LEU A 64 -9.79 -0.75 -2.00
CA LEU A 64 -10.79 -1.15 -1.00
C LEU A 64 -10.35 -2.30 -0.11
N THR A 65 -9.69 -3.33 -0.66
CA THR A 65 -9.31 -4.52 0.12
C THR A 65 -8.32 -4.22 1.26
N PRO A 66 -7.24 -3.43 1.05
CA PRO A 66 -6.36 -3.00 2.13
C PRO A 66 -7.04 -2.09 3.17
N VAL A 67 -7.99 -1.24 2.74
CA VAL A 67 -8.74 -0.37 3.65
C VAL A 67 -9.62 -1.19 4.59
N ASP A 68 -10.31 -2.21 4.06
CA ASP A 68 -11.14 -3.12 4.86
C ASP A 68 -10.29 -3.89 5.88
N SER A 69 -9.20 -4.52 5.43
CA SER A 69 -8.28 -5.28 6.29
C SER A 69 -7.59 -4.39 7.33
N GLY A 70 -7.22 -3.16 6.94
CA GLY A 70 -6.52 -2.21 7.80
C GLY A 70 -7.41 -1.63 8.90
N THR A 71 -8.65 -1.27 8.58
CA THR A 71 -9.60 -0.75 9.57
C THR A 71 -10.00 -1.82 10.59
N LEU A 72 -10.11 -3.07 10.15
CA LEU A 72 -10.27 -4.22 11.03
C LEU A 72 -9.10 -4.37 12.00
N MET A 73 -7.85 -4.30 11.50
CA MET A 73 -6.65 -4.38 12.34
C MET A 73 -6.62 -3.27 13.40
N ILE A 74 -6.90 -2.02 13.02
CA ILE A 74 -6.89 -0.88 13.96
C ILE A 74 -8.02 -1.00 14.98
N ALA A 75 -9.21 -1.45 14.57
CA ALA A 75 -10.32 -1.69 15.47
C ALA A 75 -9.99 -2.79 16.50
N ASN A 76 -9.34 -3.87 16.07
CA ASN A 76 -8.86 -4.93 16.97
C ASN A 76 -7.81 -4.42 17.97
N LEU A 77 -6.86 -3.59 17.53
CA LEU A 77 -5.86 -2.99 18.42
C LEU A 77 -6.44 -1.95 19.40
N SER A 78 -7.60 -1.37 19.08
CA SER A 78 -8.26 -0.33 19.89
C SER A 78 -9.27 -0.87 20.90
N CYS A 79 -9.62 -2.15 20.80
CA CYS A 79 -10.55 -2.81 21.73
C CYS A 79 -9.80 -3.47 22.89
N GLN A 80 -10.32 -3.31 24.10
CA GLN A 80 -9.82 -3.98 25.31
C GLN A 80 -10.87 -5.00 25.78
N GLY A 81 -10.48 -6.25 26.00
CA GLY A 81 -11.36 -7.28 26.60
C GLY A 81 -12.18 -8.15 25.64
N GLY A 82 -11.80 -8.27 24.36
CA GLY A 82 -12.33 -9.30 23.46
C GLY A 82 -11.60 -10.64 23.61
N SER A 83 -12.25 -11.76 23.29
CA SER A 83 -11.53 -13.04 23.17
C SER A 83 -10.57 -12.95 21.96
N ALA A 84 -9.44 -13.68 21.99
CA ALA A 84 -8.45 -13.63 20.91
C ALA A 84 -8.98 -14.07 19.53
N HIS A 85 -10.21 -14.60 19.48
CA HIS A 85 -10.91 -15.02 18.27
C HIS A 85 -12.08 -14.11 17.88
N ASP A 86 -12.43 -13.13 18.71
CA ASP A 86 -13.54 -12.23 18.42
C ASP A 86 -13.05 -10.99 17.69
N ASP A 87 -13.77 -10.75 16.61
CA ASP A 87 -13.59 -9.69 15.67
C ASP A 87 -14.11 -8.37 16.30
N ALA A 88 -13.35 -7.27 16.25
CA ALA A 88 -13.73 -6.01 16.91
C ALA A 88 -15.17 -5.54 16.56
N PRO A 89 -15.88 -4.86 17.47
CA PRO A 89 -17.26 -4.41 17.26
C PRO A 89 -17.41 -3.61 15.96
N ALA A 90 -18.48 -3.88 15.21
CA ALA A 90 -18.72 -3.27 13.89
C ALA A 90 -18.72 -1.72 13.93
N TRP A 91 -19.21 -1.11 15.01
CA TRP A 91 -19.23 0.35 15.16
C TRP A 91 -17.81 0.95 15.20
N LEU A 92 -16.85 0.24 15.82
CA LEU A 92 -15.47 0.70 15.95
C LEU A 92 -14.73 0.61 14.60
N ARG A 93 -15.07 -0.42 13.80
CA ARG A 93 -14.57 -0.52 12.41
C ARG A 93 -15.06 0.64 11.56
N VAL A 94 -16.35 0.96 11.64
CA VAL A 94 -16.95 2.08 10.89
C VAL A 94 -16.33 3.41 11.34
N PHE A 95 -16.11 3.60 12.63
CA PHE A 95 -15.40 4.77 13.16
C PHE A 95 -14.00 4.91 12.55
N TRP A 96 -13.17 3.86 12.59
CA TRP A 96 -11.81 3.90 12.03
C TRP A 96 -11.79 4.00 10.51
N ALA A 97 -12.76 3.40 9.81
CA ALA A 97 -12.93 3.57 8.37
C ALA A 97 -13.26 5.02 8.01
N ALA A 98 -14.17 5.67 8.75
CA ALA A 98 -14.50 7.08 8.55
C ALA A 98 -13.30 8.00 8.83
N VAL A 99 -12.57 7.77 9.93
CA VAL A 99 -11.39 8.56 10.30
C VAL A 99 -10.29 8.45 9.25
N THR A 100 -9.94 7.23 8.81
CA THR A 100 -8.91 7.01 7.79
C THR A 100 -9.31 7.60 6.43
N THR A 101 -10.59 7.49 6.05
CA THR A 101 -11.11 8.12 4.82
C THR A 101 -11.07 9.64 4.91
N LEU A 102 -11.39 10.22 6.06
CA LEU A 102 -11.35 11.68 6.29
C LEU A 102 -9.91 12.21 6.21
N ILE A 103 -8.94 11.50 6.81
CA ILE A 103 -7.52 11.84 6.70
C ILE A 103 -7.06 11.73 5.25
N CYS A 104 -7.43 10.66 4.54
CA CYS A 104 -7.10 10.48 3.13
C CYS A 104 -7.66 11.62 2.26
N ALA A 105 -8.93 11.97 2.43
CA ALA A 105 -9.57 13.09 1.73
C ALA A 105 -8.89 14.43 2.03
N GLY A 106 -8.50 14.68 3.30
CA GLY A 106 -7.77 15.87 3.70
C GLY A 106 -6.38 15.97 3.06
N LEU A 107 -5.66 14.85 2.98
CA LEU A 107 -4.35 14.80 2.32
C LEU A 107 -4.44 14.99 0.80
N LEU A 108 -5.48 14.45 0.17
CA LEU A 108 -5.76 14.71 -1.24
C LEU A 108 -6.08 16.20 -1.48
N TYR A 109 -6.88 16.81 -0.61
CA TYR A 109 -7.19 18.23 -0.70
C TYR A 109 -5.97 19.14 -0.52
N ALA A 110 -5.01 18.73 0.32
CA ALA A 110 -3.74 19.44 0.47
C ALA A 110 -2.86 19.40 -0.80
N GLY A 111 -3.18 18.55 -1.78
CA GLY A 111 -2.62 18.61 -3.14
C GLY A 111 -1.14 18.27 -3.25
N SER A 112 -0.52 17.68 -2.24
CA SER A 112 0.91 17.37 -2.23
C SER A 112 1.17 15.87 -2.09
N PHE A 113 1.48 15.23 -3.22
CA PHE A 113 1.98 13.85 -3.24
C PHE A 113 3.22 13.67 -2.34
N SER A 114 4.11 14.68 -2.34
CA SER A 114 5.31 14.70 -1.49
C SER A 114 4.97 14.70 0.00
N ALA A 115 3.89 15.39 0.41
CA ALA A 115 3.44 15.36 1.80
C ALA A 115 2.97 13.95 2.22
N MET A 116 2.23 13.25 1.34
CA MET A 116 1.81 11.86 1.60
C MET A 116 3.02 10.93 1.72
N GLN A 117 4.01 11.05 0.83
CA GLN A 117 5.24 10.25 0.89
C GLN A 117 6.01 10.51 2.18
N THR A 118 6.15 11.77 2.56
CA THR A 118 6.86 12.17 3.78
C THR A 118 6.15 11.62 5.02
N ALA A 119 4.82 11.73 5.09
CA ALA A 119 4.03 11.18 6.19
C ALA A 119 4.21 9.66 6.31
N VAL A 120 4.18 8.91 5.20
CA VAL A 120 4.40 7.47 5.19
C VAL A 120 5.80 7.11 5.68
N VAL A 121 6.84 7.84 5.26
CA VAL A 121 8.22 7.61 5.72
C VAL A 121 8.34 7.89 7.22
N LEU A 122 7.79 9.01 7.69
CA LEU A 122 7.82 9.39 9.11
C LEU A 122 7.07 8.40 10.00
N CYS A 123 5.95 7.84 9.55
CA CYS A 123 5.22 6.80 10.27
C CYS A 123 5.91 5.43 10.20
N GLY A 124 6.50 5.08 9.05
CA GLY A 124 7.13 3.78 8.83
C GLY A 124 8.45 3.61 9.58
N LEU A 125 9.25 4.68 9.70
CA LEU A 125 10.56 4.63 10.35
C LEU A 125 10.51 4.18 11.83
N PRO A 126 9.68 4.75 12.73
CA PRO A 126 9.57 4.26 14.10
C PRO A 126 8.97 2.84 14.18
N PHE A 127 8.02 2.52 13.31
CA PHE A 127 7.43 1.18 13.26
C PHE A 127 8.45 0.11 12.83
N SER A 128 9.41 0.45 11.98
CA SER A 128 10.50 -0.44 11.60
C SER A 128 11.33 -0.91 12.81
N ALA A 129 11.57 -0.03 13.80
CA ALA A 129 12.26 -0.40 15.04
C ALA A 129 11.45 -1.41 15.87
N VAL A 130 10.11 -1.25 15.91
CA VAL A 130 9.20 -2.20 16.57
C VAL A 130 9.28 -3.58 15.90
N ILE A 131 9.32 -3.64 14.57
CA ILE A 131 9.47 -4.91 13.83
C ILE A 131 10.80 -5.59 14.17
N VAL A 132 11.90 -4.85 14.24
CA VAL A 132 13.21 -5.41 14.62
C VAL A 132 13.18 -5.99 16.04
N LEU A 133 12.56 -5.29 17.00
CA LEU A 133 12.36 -5.81 18.35
C LEU A 133 11.50 -7.08 18.34
N TYR A 134 10.43 -7.10 17.55
CA TYR A 134 9.58 -8.28 17.40
C TYR A 134 10.35 -9.48 16.82
N MET A 135 11.21 -9.29 15.82
CA MET A 135 12.07 -10.34 15.28
C MET A 135 13.02 -10.93 16.34
N VAL A 136 13.61 -10.08 17.19
CA VAL A 136 14.49 -10.52 18.28
C VAL A 136 13.70 -11.31 19.34
N SER A 137 12.53 -10.81 19.73
CA SER A 137 11.63 -11.50 20.67
C SER A 137 11.18 -12.86 20.13
N LEU A 138 10.75 -12.93 18.86
CA LEU A 138 10.34 -14.16 18.22
C LEU A 138 11.48 -15.17 18.14
N ARG A 139 12.70 -14.73 17.79
CA ARG A 139 13.89 -15.59 17.77
C ARG A 139 14.21 -16.14 19.17
N LYS A 140 14.03 -15.34 20.22
CA LYS A 140 14.25 -15.76 21.60
C LYS A 140 13.21 -16.80 22.02
N ASP A 141 11.93 -16.57 21.70
CA ASP A 141 10.83 -17.49 22.00
C ASP A 141 10.98 -18.83 21.29
N LEU A 142 11.29 -18.83 19.99
CA LEU A 142 11.53 -20.04 19.21
C LEU A 142 12.70 -20.87 19.78
N ARG A 143 13.75 -20.21 20.27
CA ARG A 143 14.89 -20.89 20.93
C ARG A 143 14.50 -21.45 22.30
N GLY A 144 13.63 -20.77 23.04
CA GLY A 144 13.08 -21.27 24.30
C GLY A 144 12.15 -22.48 24.10
N TYR A 145 11.31 -22.45 23.07
CA TYR A 145 10.42 -23.55 22.68
C TYR A 145 11.20 -24.79 22.24
N ALA A 146 12.31 -24.65 21.52
CA ALA A 146 13.16 -25.78 21.13
C ALA A 146 13.90 -26.44 22.32
N MET A 147 13.96 -25.78 23.48
CA MET A 147 14.63 -26.28 24.69
C MET A 147 13.68 -26.88 25.73
N THR A 148 12.37 -26.85 25.50
CA THR A 148 11.36 -27.53 26.33
C THR A 148 10.88 -28.78 25.60
N PRO A 149 11.30 -30.01 26.00
CA PRO A 149 10.72 -31.21 25.43
C PRO A 149 9.22 -31.22 25.75
N ALA A 150 8.40 -31.56 24.76
CA ALA A 150 6.96 -31.67 24.90
C ALA A 150 6.64 -32.50 26.16
N LEU A 151 6.09 -31.84 27.19
CA LEU A 151 5.51 -32.55 28.31
C LEU A 151 4.23 -33.23 27.79
N PRO A 152 3.96 -34.48 28.24
CA PRO A 152 2.93 -35.36 27.69
C PRO A 152 1.52 -34.76 27.71
#